data_AF-A0A943CJ49-F1
#
_entry.id   AF-A0A943CJ49-F1
#
_cell.length_a   1.000
_cell.length_b   1.000
_cell.length_c   1.000
_cell.angle_alpha   90.00
_cell.angle_beta   90.00
_cell.angle_gamma   90.00
#
_symmetry.space_group_name_H-M   'P 1'
#
loop_
_entity.id
_entity.type
_entity.pdbx_description
1 polymer ?
#
loop_
_entity_poly.entity_id
_entity_poly.type
_entity_poly.pdbx_seq_one_letter_code
_entity_poly.pdbx_strand_id
1 'polypeptide(L)'
;MAGTALKIDDDYVLDMGTTLSDNETELQSGVDKYLEIMKKIREDAIKEGETAQALDTFITYAGELKNVITEHGVNVNKTCQKFKAEIDENDQYLF
;
A
#
# COMPACT_ATOMS: atom_id res chain seq x y z
N MET A 1 24.85 -23.24 -27.96
CA MET A 1 24.57 -21.83 -28.28
C MET A 1 24.66 -21.05 -26.98
N ALA A 2 25.31 -19.89 -27.00
CA ALA A 2 25.56 -19.08 -25.82
C ALA A 2 24.27 -18.35 -25.38
N GLY A 3 23.90 -18.52 -24.11
CA GLY A 3 23.32 -17.48 -23.27
C GLY A 3 21.85 -17.09 -23.49
N THR A 4 20.91 -18.02 -23.34
CA THR A 4 19.52 -17.69 -22.99
C THR A 4 19.44 -17.31 -21.51
N ALA A 5 19.88 -16.10 -21.16
CA ALA A 5 19.52 -15.51 -19.88
C ALA A 5 18.08 -15.01 -19.98
N LEU A 6 17.18 -15.53 -19.14
CA LEU A 6 15.88 -14.91 -18.88
C LEU A 6 16.11 -13.42 -18.59
N LYS A 7 15.61 -12.55 -19.45
CA LYS A 7 15.81 -11.10 -19.32
C LYS A 7 14.92 -10.47 -18.26
N ILE A 8 13.82 -11.15 -17.91
CA ILE A 8 12.86 -10.76 -16.90
C ILE A 8 12.55 -12.00 -16.05
N ASP A 9 12.51 -11.81 -14.75
CA ASP A 9 12.13 -12.82 -13.76
C ASP A 9 10.68 -12.51 -13.33
N ASP A 10 9.74 -13.17 -14.00
CA ASP A 10 8.30 -12.98 -13.78
C ASP A 10 7.89 -13.31 -12.35
N ASP A 11 8.48 -14.36 -11.77
CA ASP A 11 8.20 -14.81 -10.41
C ASP A 11 8.64 -13.72 -9.41
N TYR A 12 9.83 -13.14 -9.62
CA TYR A 12 10.29 -12.02 -8.81
C TYR A 12 9.35 -10.80 -8.89
N VAL A 13 8.83 -10.45 -10.08
CA VAL A 13 7.90 -9.31 -10.22
C VAL A 13 6.59 -9.55 -9.49
N LEU A 14 6.06 -10.78 -9.53
CA LEU A 14 4.85 -11.15 -8.79
C LEU A 14 5.08 -11.18 -7.28
N ASP A 15 6.19 -11.75 -6.84
CA ASP A 15 6.58 -11.81 -5.43
C ASP A 15 6.76 -10.39 -4.86
N MET A 16 7.37 -9.49 -5.64
CA MET A 16 7.52 -8.09 -5.24
C MET A 16 6.17 -7.36 -5.21
N GLY A 17 5.29 -7.60 -6.19
CA GLY A 17 3.93 -7.05 -6.19
C GLY A 17 3.13 -7.47 -4.95
N THR A 18 3.26 -8.74 -4.56
CA THR A 18 2.64 -9.28 -3.34
C THR A 18 3.27 -8.68 -2.08
N THR A 19 4.60 -8.67 -2.00
CA THR A 19 5.36 -8.11 -0.86
C THR A 19 4.99 -6.65 -0.61
N LEU A 20 4.90 -5.83 -1.67
CA LEU A 20 4.51 -4.43 -1.54
C LEU A 20 3.07 -4.30 -1.04
N SER A 21 2.14 -5.08 -1.61
CA SER A 21 0.73 -5.10 -1.19
C SER A 21 0.55 -5.52 0.29
N ASP A 22 1.34 -6.49 0.74
CA ASP A 22 1.36 -6.95 2.13
C ASP A 22 1.90 -5.86 3.07
N ASN A 23 3.03 -5.25 2.72
CA ASN A 23 3.61 -4.13 3.50
C ASN A 23 2.62 -2.95 3.63
N GLU A 24 1.86 -2.66 2.58
CA GLU A 24 0.85 -1.59 2.60
C GLU A 24 -0.35 -1.96 3.44
N THR A 25 -0.74 -3.24 3.45
CA THR A 25 -1.78 -3.76 4.33
C THR A 25 -1.35 -3.65 5.81
N GLU A 26 -0.10 -3.97 6.13
CA GLU A 26 0.45 -3.80 7.47
C GLU A 26 0.51 -2.33 7.88
N LEU A 27 0.98 -1.46 6.98
CA LEU A 27 1.02 -0.01 7.20
C LEU A 27 -0.38 0.53 7.45
N GLN A 28 -1.37 0.09 6.68
CA GLN A 28 -2.77 0.46 6.85
C GLN A 28 -3.30 0.05 8.23
N SER A 29 -2.98 -1.17 8.68
CA SER A 29 -3.35 -1.63 10.02
C SER A 29 -2.73 -0.77 11.13
N GLY A 30 -1.49 -0.33 10.93
CA GLY A 30 -0.80 0.59 11.85
C GLY A 30 -1.51 1.95 11.94
N VAL A 31 -1.83 2.55 10.80
CA VAL A 31 -2.57 3.83 10.72
C VAL A 31 -3.95 3.71 11.36
N ASP A 32 -4.66 2.61 11.12
CA ASP A 32 -5.98 2.35 11.69
C ASP A 32 -5.96 2.33 13.21
N LYS A 33 -5.03 1.55 13.80
CA LYS A 33 -4.84 1.46 15.25
C LYS A 33 -4.48 2.81 15.86
N TYR A 34 -3.60 3.55 15.20
CA TYR A 34 -3.18 4.87 15.67
C TYR A 34 -4.35 5.86 15.67
N LEU A 35 -5.15 5.92 14.60
CA LEU A 35 -6.36 6.73 14.53
C LEU A 35 -7.39 6.34 15.60
N GLU A 36 -7.56 5.05 15.88
CA GLU A 36 -8.44 4.56 16.94
C GLU A 36 -8.01 5.08 18.31
N ILE A 37 -6.72 4.98 18.63
CA ILE A 37 -6.16 5.48 19.90
C ILE A 37 -6.34 6.99 20.02
N MET A 38 -6.06 7.74 18.94
CA MET A 38 -6.21 9.20 18.94
C MET A 38 -7.65 9.64 19.15
N LYS A 39 -8.63 8.94 18.55
CA LYS A 39 -10.06 9.18 18.79
C LYS A 39 -10.45 8.91 20.25
N LYS A 40 -9.97 7.82 20.84
CA LYS A 40 -10.18 7.54 22.27
C LYS A 40 -9.60 8.63 23.17
N ILE A 41 -8.39 9.10 22.89
CA ILE A 41 -7.78 10.22 23.63
C ILE A 41 -8.63 11.49 23.50
N ARG A 42 -9.12 11.77 22.29
CA ARG A 42 -10.00 12.93 22.01
C ARG A 42 -11.32 12.87 22.78
N GLU A 43 -11.90 11.68 22.91
CA GLU A 43 -13.19 11.45 23.58
C GLU A 43 -13.06 11.43 25.12
N ASP A 44 -11.99 10.82 25.65
CA ASP A 44 -11.88 10.51 27.08
C ASP A 44 -10.97 11.47 27.85
N ALA A 45 -9.90 11.97 27.23
CA ALA A 45 -8.85 12.73 27.92
C ALA A 45 -8.81 14.21 27.51
N ILE A 46 -8.84 14.50 26.20
CA ILE A 46 -8.70 15.86 25.66
C ILE A 46 -10.04 16.30 25.05
N LYS A 47 -10.99 16.63 25.91
CA LYS A 47 -12.40 16.82 25.53
C LYS A 47 -12.71 18.20 24.92
N GLU A 48 -11.98 19.23 25.32
CA GLU A 48 -12.23 20.61 24.91
C GLU A 48 -10.95 21.46 24.91
N GLY A 49 -11.05 22.68 24.36
CA GLY A 49 -9.95 23.62 24.22
C GLY A 49 -9.14 23.45 22.93
N GLU A 50 -8.11 24.28 22.78
CA GLU A 50 -7.30 24.35 21.55
C GLU A 50 -6.59 23.03 21.24
N THR A 51 -6.15 22.29 22.26
CA THR A 51 -5.53 20.97 22.07
C THR A 51 -6.51 19.95 21.50
N ALA A 52 -7.79 20.01 21.89
CA ALA A 52 -8.83 19.14 21.39
C ALA A 52 -9.09 19.42 19.89
N GLN A 53 -9.16 20.70 19.52
CA GLN A 53 -9.33 21.15 18.14
C GLN A 53 -8.13 20.78 17.24
N ALA A 54 -6.92 20.92 17.78
CA ALA A 54 -5.70 20.50 17.08
C ALA A 54 -5.68 18.97 16.86
N LEU A 55 -6.13 18.20 17.86
CA LEU A 55 -6.26 16.75 17.74
C LEU A 55 -7.33 16.35 16.72
N ASP A 56 -8.47 17.02 16.67
CA ASP A 56 -9.50 16.80 15.64
C ASP A 56 -8.96 17.03 14.22
N THR A 57 -8.20 18.12 14.05
CA THR A 57 -7.54 18.47 12.78
C THR A 57 -6.53 17.39 12.39
N PHE A 58 -5.71 16.95 13.33
CA PHE A 58 -4.72 15.90 13.11
C PHE A 58 -5.38 14.56 12.73
N ILE A 59 -6.43 14.14 13.45
CA ILE A 59 -7.19 12.91 13.14
C ILE A 59 -7.79 12.99 11.73
N THR A 60 -8.26 14.16 11.32
CA THR A 60 -8.82 14.38 9.97
C THR A 60 -7.75 14.15 8.90
N TYR A 61 -6.60 14.84 8.99
CA TYR A 61 -5.52 14.69 8.01
C TYR A 61 -4.92 13.27 8.00
N ALA A 62 -4.73 12.66 9.17
CA ALA A 62 -4.26 11.29 9.24
C ALA A 62 -5.29 10.29 8.68
N GLY A 63 -6.58 10.60 8.78
CA GLY A 63 -7.67 9.82 8.18
C GLY A 63 -7.67 9.83 6.65
N GLU A 64 -7.19 10.90 6.03
CA GLU A 64 -7.07 10.99 4.57
C GLU A 64 -5.99 10.04 4.02
N LEU A 65 -4.90 9.82 4.78
CA LEU A 65 -3.83 8.90 4.39
C LEU A 65 -4.28 7.44 4.32
N LYS A 66 -5.24 7.04 5.17
CA LYS A 66 -5.78 5.66 5.19
C LYS A 66 -6.34 5.23 3.84
N ASN A 67 -7.07 6.10 3.14
CA ASN A 67 -7.66 5.68 1.86
C ASN A 67 -6.60 5.56 0.76
N VAL A 68 -5.54 6.38 0.83
CA VAL A 68 -4.44 6.39 -0.14
C VAL A 68 -3.58 5.14 -0.06
N ILE A 69 -3.23 4.69 1.15
CA ILE A 69 -2.36 3.51 1.35
C ILE A 69 -3.04 2.25 0.80
N THR A 70 -4.33 2.07 1.11
CA THR A 70 -5.10 0.92 0.62
C THR A 70 -5.23 0.93 -0.91
N GLU A 71 -5.52 2.09 -1.50
CA GLU A 71 -5.64 2.22 -2.96
C GLU A 71 -4.30 1.95 -3.66
N HIS A 72 -3.21 2.50 -3.13
CA HIS A 72 -1.88 2.32 -3.69
C HIS A 72 -1.49 0.84 -3.72
N GLY A 73 -1.73 0.09 -2.65
CA GLY A 73 -1.34 -1.33 -2.64
C GLY A 73 -2.16 -2.26 -3.51
N VAL A 74 -3.42 -1.92 -3.75
CA VAL A 74 -4.21 -2.59 -4.79
C VAL A 74 -3.64 -2.28 -6.18
N ASN A 75 -3.22 -1.02 -6.42
CA ASN A 75 -2.72 -0.58 -7.72
C ASN A 75 -1.32 -1.13 -8.04
N VAL A 76 -0.43 -1.23 -7.05
CA VAL A 76 0.90 -1.82 -7.21
C VAL A 76 0.78 -3.29 -7.63
N ASN A 77 0.01 -4.09 -6.89
CA ASN A 77 -0.17 -5.51 -7.21
C ASN A 77 -0.78 -5.71 -8.60
N LYS A 78 -1.83 -4.94 -8.94
CA LYS A 78 -2.43 -4.95 -10.30
C LYS A 78 -1.43 -4.58 -11.38
N THR A 79 -0.53 -3.64 -11.13
CA THR A 79 0.48 -3.20 -12.10
C THR A 79 1.50 -4.32 -12.35
N CYS A 80 1.97 -5.00 -11.31
CA CYS A 80 2.85 -6.17 -11.45
C CYS A 80 2.18 -7.30 -12.24
N GLN A 81 0.91 -7.60 -11.95
CA GLN A 81 0.13 -8.60 -12.68
C GLN A 81 -0.05 -8.21 -14.16
N LYS A 82 -0.34 -6.93 -14.45
CA LYS A 82 -0.49 -6.43 -15.82
C LYS A 82 0.81 -6.50 -16.59
N PHE A 83 1.93 -6.13 -15.97
CA PHE A 83 3.26 -6.23 -16.58
C PHE A 83 3.59 -7.68 -16.98
N LYS A 84 3.29 -8.65 -16.11
CA LYS A 84 3.42 -10.07 -16.46
C LYS A 84 2.55 -10.45 -17.66
N ALA A 85 1.28 -10.07 -17.65
CA ALA A 85 0.37 -10.40 -18.75
C ALA A 85 0.85 -9.80 -20.10
N GLU A 86 1.40 -8.59 -20.07
CA GLU A 86 2.00 -7.95 -21.25
C GLU A 86 3.27 -8.68 -21.71
N ILE A 87 4.10 -9.20 -20.80
CA ILE A 87 5.23 -10.07 -21.16
C ILE A 87 4.69 -11.33 -21.83
N ASP A 88 3.81 -12.09 -21.18
CA ASP A 88 3.26 -13.35 -21.70
C ASP A 88 2.63 -13.20 -23.11
N GLU A 89 1.98 -12.05 -23.38
CA GLU A 89 1.38 -11.75 -24.68
C GLU A 89 2.41 -11.44 -25.76
N ASN A 90 3.50 -10.74 -25.41
CA ASN A 90 4.55 -10.30 -26.34
C ASN A 90 5.70 -11.32 -26.48
N ASP A 91 5.82 -12.29 -25.55
CA ASP A 91 6.90 -13.28 -25.50
C ASP A 91 6.79 -14.38 -26.59
N GLN A 92 5.82 -14.30 -27.50
CA GLN A 92 5.69 -15.18 -28.66
C GLN A 92 6.90 -15.14 -29.63
N TYR A 93 7.90 -14.28 -29.38
CA TYR A 93 9.08 -14.06 -30.23
C TYR A 93 10.44 -14.33 -29.55
N LEU A 94 10.47 -14.87 -28.32
CA LEU A 94 11.71 -15.05 -27.54
C LEU A 94 12.27 -16.49 -27.51
N PHE A 95 11.86 -17.34 -28.45
CA PHE A 95 12.49 -18.62 -28.77
C PHE A 95 13.62 -18.49 -29.80
#